data_AF-A0A1Z8MP71-F1
#
_entry.id   AF-A0A1Z8MP71-F1
#
_cell.length_a   1.000
_cell.length_b   1.000
_cell.length_c   1.000
_cell.angle_alpha   90.00
_cell.angle_beta   90.00
_cell.angle_gamma   90.00
#
_symmetry.space_group_name_H-M   'P 1'
#
loop_
_entity.id
_entity.type
_entity.pdbx_description
1 polymer ?
#
loop_
_entity_poly.entity_id
_entity_poly.type
_entity_poly.pdbx_seq_one_letter_code
_entity_poly.pdbx_strand_id
1 'polypeptide(L)'
;MAHTYIRHKDFEPSGAAASDTEDVINLTLAIKGVEFAVILVEQADGNFKLSFRSRCGVNCAQLAQQFGGGGHKAAAGAGIDGPFEEAQRKVLVAVREAMQSEKD
;
A
#
# COMPACT_ATOMS: atom_id res chain seq x y z
N MET A 1 -6.07 0.29 -11.00
CA MET A 1 -5.20 0.23 -9.81
C MET A 1 -3.82 0.74 -10.17
N ALA A 2 -3.17 1.49 -9.29
CA ALA A 2 -1.74 1.77 -9.35
C ALA A 2 -1.05 1.29 -8.07
N HIS A 3 0.22 0.96 -8.16
CA HIS A 3 1.05 0.67 -7.01
C HIS A 3 2.42 1.30 -7.16
N THR A 4 3.07 1.58 -6.03
CA THR A 4 4.46 2.02 -5.98
C THR A 4 5.12 1.48 -4.71
N TYR A 5 6.42 1.66 -4.57
CA TYR A 5 7.17 1.25 -3.39
C TYR A 5 8.38 2.16 -3.18
N ILE A 6 8.89 2.16 -1.95
CA ILE A 6 10.11 2.85 -1.56
C ILE A 6 10.95 1.88 -0.74
N ARG A 7 12.20 1.68 -1.14
CA ARG A 7 13.19 0.84 -0.46
C ARG A 7 13.94 1.65 0.57
N HIS A 8 14.51 0.99 1.58
CA HIS A 8 15.27 1.65 2.63
C HIS A 8 16.46 2.45 2.06
N LYS A 9 17.13 1.87 1.05
CA LYS A 9 18.22 2.52 0.32
C LYS A 9 17.83 3.79 -0.45
N ASP A 10 16.55 4.01 -0.73
CA ASP A 10 16.08 5.18 -1.47
C ASP A 10 16.04 6.43 -0.57
N PHE A 11 16.04 6.24 0.76
CA PHE A 11 16.08 7.32 1.74
C PHE A 11 17.46 7.97 1.88
N GLU A 12 18.54 7.17 1.83
CA GLU A 12 19.92 7.66 1.97
C GLU A 12 20.26 8.85 1.04
N PRO A 13 20.00 8.81 -0.28
CA PRO A 13 20.36 9.92 -1.16
C PRO A 13 19.48 11.17 -0.97
N SER A 14 18.29 11.04 -0.38
CA SER A 14 17.35 12.15 -0.19
C SER A 14 17.45 12.80 1.19
N GLY A 15 18.02 12.08 2.17
CA GLY A 15 17.98 12.48 3.58
C GLY A 15 16.58 12.40 4.21
N ALA A 16 15.61 11.82 3.49
CA ALA A 16 14.24 11.66 3.96
C ALA A 16 14.12 10.50 4.95
N ALA A 17 13.14 10.56 5.83
CA ALA A 17 12.71 9.45 6.67
C ALA A 17 11.49 8.74 6.07
N ALA A 18 11.21 7.52 6.51
CA ALA A 18 10.02 6.79 6.07
C ALA A 18 8.71 7.55 6.36
N SER A 19 8.66 8.36 7.43
CA SER A 19 7.54 9.24 7.76
C SER A 19 7.26 10.32 6.72
N ASP A 20 8.26 10.74 5.94
CA ASP A 20 8.09 11.76 4.91
C ASP A 20 7.28 11.25 3.71
N THR A 21 7.01 9.94 3.66
CA THR A 21 6.31 9.28 2.55
C THR A 21 4.80 9.15 2.76
N GLU A 22 4.26 9.58 3.91
CA GLU A 22 2.87 9.31 4.30
C GLU A 22 1.83 9.80 3.29
N ASP A 23 2.11 10.91 2.60
CA ASP A 23 1.21 11.49 1.59
C ASP A 23 1.50 11.05 0.15
N VAL A 24 2.61 10.33 -0.10
CA VAL A 24 2.99 9.90 -1.46
C VAL A 24 1.91 9.00 -2.08
N ILE A 25 1.20 8.23 -1.26
CA ILE A 25 0.07 7.41 -1.73
C ILE A 25 -1.04 8.23 -2.39
N ASN A 26 -1.25 9.48 -1.96
CA ASN A 26 -2.27 10.36 -2.53
C ASN A 26 -1.88 10.82 -3.93
N LEU A 27 -0.58 10.98 -4.21
CA LEU A 27 -0.06 11.26 -5.56
C LEU A 27 -0.31 10.08 -6.49
N THR A 28 -0.08 8.85 -6.02
CA THR A 28 -0.38 7.63 -6.77
C THR A 28 -1.87 7.51 -7.11
N LEU A 29 -2.76 7.88 -6.18
CA LEU A 29 -4.21 7.90 -6.38
C LEU A 29 -4.67 9.06 -7.29
N ALA A 30 -3.90 10.15 -7.40
CA ALA A 30 -4.24 11.30 -8.22
C ALA A 30 -4.09 11.04 -9.74
N ILE A 31 -3.39 9.96 -10.13
CA ILE A 31 -3.23 9.56 -11.53
C ILE A 31 -4.61 9.31 -12.17
N LYS A 32 -4.88 9.94 -13.32
CA LYS A 32 -6.16 9.81 -14.04
C LYS A 32 -6.48 8.33 -14.32
N GLY A 33 -7.68 7.90 -13.93
CA GLY A 33 -8.15 6.53 -14.09
C GLY A 33 -7.73 5.55 -12.98
N VAL A 34 -6.97 6.01 -11.98
CA VAL A 34 -6.65 5.20 -10.80
C VAL A 34 -7.75 5.37 -9.75
N GLU A 35 -8.42 4.26 -9.44
CA GLU A 35 -9.47 4.22 -8.41
C GLU A 35 -9.07 3.44 -7.16
N PHE A 36 -7.90 2.79 -7.19
CA PHE A 36 -7.30 2.12 -6.04
C PHE A 36 -5.78 2.25 -6.11
N ALA A 37 -5.15 2.63 -5.00
CA ALA A 37 -3.71 2.79 -4.88
C ALA A 37 -3.16 2.03 -3.68
N VAL A 38 -1.96 1.47 -3.84
CA VAL A 38 -1.18 0.88 -2.74
C VAL A 38 0.28 1.33 -2.82
N ILE A 39 0.88 1.62 -1.66
CA ILE A 39 2.32 1.85 -1.51
C ILE A 39 2.90 0.90 -0.46
N LEU A 40 4.09 0.39 -0.74
CA LEU A 40 4.91 -0.38 0.19
C LEU A 40 6.14 0.47 0.57
N VAL A 41 6.35 0.73 1.85
CA VAL A 41 7.49 1.52 2.32
C VAL A 41 8.33 0.67 3.25
N GLU A 42 9.57 0.35 2.83
CA GLU A 42 10.50 -0.41 3.66
C GLU A 42 10.87 0.37 4.92
N GLN A 43 10.71 -0.27 6.07
CA GLN A 43 11.10 0.27 7.37
C GLN A 43 12.53 -0.16 7.70
N ALA A 44 13.13 0.48 8.72
CA ALA A 44 14.53 0.22 9.10
C ALA A 44 14.77 -1.21 9.62
N ASP A 45 13.73 -1.90 10.09
CA ASP A 45 13.77 -3.30 10.54
C ASP A 45 13.55 -4.31 9.40
N GLY A 46 13.43 -3.84 8.15
CA GLY A 46 13.28 -4.67 6.95
C GLY A 46 11.85 -5.12 6.65
N ASN A 47 10.86 -4.73 7.47
CA ASN A 47 9.45 -4.94 7.12
C ASN A 47 8.92 -3.83 6.19
N PHE A 48 7.70 -3.99 5.69
CA PHE A 48 7.03 -2.99 4.86
C PHE A 48 5.79 -2.46 5.52
N LYS A 49 5.72 -1.12 5.66
CA LYS A 49 4.46 -0.41 5.91
C LYS A 49 3.66 -0.40 4.61
N LEU A 50 2.43 -0.89 4.69
CA LEU A 50 1.46 -0.89 3.61
C LEU A 50 0.49 0.26 3.82
N SER A 51 0.20 1.02 2.77
CA SER A 51 -0.89 2.00 2.78
C SER A 51 -1.79 1.82 1.57
N PHE A 52 -3.09 1.70 1.84
CA PHE A 52 -4.14 1.50 0.85
C PHE A 52 -5.02 2.74 0.75
N ARG A 53 -5.45 3.08 -0.47
CA ARG A 53 -6.45 4.11 -0.75
C ARG A 53 -7.42 3.65 -1.82
N SER A 54 -8.71 3.90 -1.62
CA SER A 54 -9.78 3.50 -2.52
C SER A 54 -10.71 4.68 -2.87
N ARG A 55 -11.14 4.71 -4.14
CA ARG A 55 -12.22 5.53 -4.69
C ARG A 55 -13.30 4.69 -5.41
N CYS A 56 -13.16 3.36 -5.40
CA CYS A 56 -14.02 2.43 -6.14
C CYS A 56 -14.86 1.50 -5.23
N GLY A 57 -15.13 1.90 -3.98
CA GLY A 57 -15.97 1.12 -3.08
C GLY A 57 -15.25 0.02 -2.29
N VAL A 58 -14.14 -0.51 -2.81
CA VAL A 58 -13.29 -1.51 -2.14
C VAL A 58 -12.95 -1.07 -0.71
N ASN A 59 -13.22 -1.95 0.26
CA ASN A 59 -12.97 -1.71 1.67
C ASN A 59 -11.50 -1.92 2.06
N CYS A 60 -10.75 -0.84 2.14
CA CYS A 60 -9.34 -0.86 2.54
C CYS A 60 -9.12 -1.44 3.94
N ALA A 61 -10.04 -1.24 4.89
CA ALA A 61 -9.89 -1.74 6.24
C ALA A 61 -9.93 -3.28 6.28
N GLN A 62 -10.86 -3.89 5.55
CA GLN A 62 -10.94 -5.35 5.40
C GLN A 62 -9.71 -5.93 4.71
N LEU A 63 -9.21 -5.26 3.67
CA LEU A 63 -7.97 -5.66 3.02
C LEU A 63 -6.77 -5.58 3.97
N ALA A 64 -6.65 -4.49 4.73
CA ALA A 64 -5.57 -4.30 5.69
C ALA A 64 -5.56 -5.35 6.82
N GLN A 65 -6.73 -5.82 7.26
CA GLN A 65 -6.85 -6.87 8.27
C GLN A 65 -6.19 -8.19 7.85
N GLN A 66 -6.15 -8.51 6.55
CA GLN A 66 -5.44 -9.70 6.04
C GLN A 66 -3.92 -9.65 6.33
N PHE A 67 -3.40 -8.46 6.58
CA PHE A 67 -2.01 -8.17 6.90
C PHE A 67 -1.85 -7.65 8.34
N GLY A 68 -2.79 -7.97 9.23
CA GLY A 68 -2.74 -7.58 10.65
C GLY A 68 -2.94 -6.08 10.91
N GLY A 69 -3.40 -5.32 9.92
CA GLY A 69 -3.63 -3.89 10.01
C GLY A 69 -5.10 -3.50 10.22
N GLY A 70 -5.42 -2.26 9.86
CA GLY A 70 -6.76 -1.70 9.98
C GLY A 70 -6.85 -0.25 9.48
N GLY A 71 -8.02 0.36 9.68
CA GLY A 71 -8.29 1.74 9.27
C GLY A 71 -9.74 1.94 8.86
N HIS A 72 -9.95 2.80 7.86
CA HIS A 72 -11.26 3.14 7.32
C HIS A 72 -11.51 2.50 5.95
N LYS A 73 -12.79 2.46 5.55
CA LYS A 73 -13.21 1.89 4.26
C LYS A 73 -12.42 2.45 3.07
N ALA A 74 -12.15 3.76 3.06
CA ALA A 74 -11.44 4.42 1.95
C ALA A 74 -9.91 4.48 2.11
N ALA A 75 -9.39 4.25 3.32
CA ALA A 75 -7.99 4.45 3.66
C ALA A 75 -7.59 3.59 4.85
N ALA A 76 -6.61 2.72 4.68
CA ALA A 76 -6.13 1.82 5.73
C ALA A 76 -4.63 1.54 5.58
N GLY A 77 -4.04 0.97 6.62
CA GLY A 77 -2.63 0.57 6.62
C GLY A 77 -2.39 -0.73 7.37
N ALA A 78 -1.28 -1.38 7.05
CA ALA A 78 -0.86 -2.64 7.64
C ALA A 78 0.66 -2.81 7.58
N GLY A 79 1.18 -3.92 8.11
CA GLY A 79 2.58 -4.30 8.01
C GLY A 79 2.73 -5.66 7.33
N ILE A 80 3.83 -5.89 6.63
CA ILE A 80 4.18 -7.22 6.11
C ILE A 80 5.68 -7.46 6.19
N ASP A 81 6.04 -8.65 6.67
CA ASP A 81 7.42 -9.12 6.74
C ASP A 81 7.80 -9.94 5.50
N GLY A 82 9.11 -10.07 5.29
CA GLY A 82 9.71 -10.96 4.30
C GLY A 82 10.35 -10.24 3.12
N PRO A 83 10.93 -11.00 2.16
CA PRO A 83 11.58 -10.43 0.99
C PRO A 83 10.62 -9.57 0.17
N PHE A 84 11.16 -8.53 -0.43
CA PHE A 84 10.40 -7.54 -1.19
C PHE A 84 9.45 -8.15 -2.21
N GLU A 85 9.98 -9.05 -3.03
CA GLU A 85 9.30 -9.64 -4.17
C GLU A 85 8.13 -10.48 -3.69
N GLU A 86 8.27 -11.14 -2.54
CA GLU A 86 7.20 -11.91 -1.92
C GLU A 86 6.14 -10.99 -1.30
N ALA A 87 6.56 -9.98 -0.54
CA ALA A 87 5.65 -9.00 0.07
C ALA A 87 4.82 -8.28 -1.01
N GLN A 88 5.49 -7.76 -2.04
CA GLN A 88 4.84 -7.10 -3.18
C GLN A 88 3.87 -8.05 -3.87
N ARG A 89 4.28 -9.29 -4.17
CA ARG A 89 3.39 -10.28 -4.82
C ARG A 89 2.15 -10.55 -3.97
N LYS A 90 2.29 -10.84 -2.68
CA LYS A 90 1.17 -11.13 -1.77
C LYS A 90 0.18 -9.96 -1.71
N VAL A 91 0.69 -8.75 -1.53
CA VAL A 91 -0.13 -7.53 -1.44
C VAL A 91 -0.88 -7.28 -2.76
N LEU A 92 -0.21 -7.41 -3.91
CA LEU A 92 -0.86 -7.18 -5.20
C LEU A 92 -1.87 -8.25 -5.58
N VAL A 93 -1.72 -9.49 -5.11
CA VAL A 93 -2.76 -10.53 -5.27
C VAL A 93 -3.99 -10.15 -4.46
N ALA A 94 -3.84 -9.87 -3.17
CA ALA A 94 -4.96 -9.51 -2.30
C ALA A 94 -5.71 -8.26 -2.78
N VAL A 95 -5.00 -7.23 -3.27
CA VAL A 95 -5.64 -6.04 -3.85
C VAL A 95 -6.46 -6.40 -5.10
N ARG A 96 -5.92 -7.24 -5.99
CA ARG A 96 -6.64 -7.64 -7.22
C ARG A 96 -7.90 -8.44 -6.91
N GLU A 97 -7.84 -9.34 -5.95
CA GLU A 97 -9.00 -10.12 -5.50
C GLU A 97 -10.07 -9.19 -4.90
N ALA A 98 -9.68 -8.29 -3.99
CA ALA A 98 -10.59 -7.31 -3.40
C ALA A 98 -11.26 -6.40 -4.45
N MET A 99 -10.55 -6.06 -5.53
CA MET A 99 -11.10 -5.28 -6.65
C MET A 99 -12.01 -6.08 -7.59
N GLN A 100 -11.94 -7.41 -7.60
CA GLN A 100 -12.82 -8.27 -8.41
C GLN A 100 -14.15 -8.51 -7.69
N SER A 101 -14.12 -8.77 -6.38
CA SER A 101 -15.31 -9.05 -5.58
C SER A 101 -16.28 -7.87 -5.43
N GLU A 102 -15.87 -6.65 -5.76
CA GLU A 102 -16.73 -5.45 -5.75
C GLU A 102 -17.36 -5.14 -7.12
N LYS A 103 -17.01 -5.90 -8.17
CA LYS A 103 -17.59 -5.75 -9.52
C LYS A 103 -18.79 -6.67 -9.79
N ASP A 104 -19.07 -7.58 -8.88
CA ASP A 104 -20.24 -8.46 -8.88
C ASP A 104 -21.39 -7.85 -8.07
#